data_AF-A0A4C1YUG7-F1
#
_entry.id   AF-A0A4C1YUG7-F1
#
_cell.length_a   1.000
_cell.length_b   1.000
_cell.length_c   1.000
_cell.angle_alpha   90.00
_cell.angle_beta   90.00
_cell.angle_gamma   90.00
#
_symmetry.space_group_name_H-M   'P 1'
#
loop_
_entity.id
_entity.type
_entity.pdbx_description
1 polymer ?
#
loop_
_entity_poly.entity_id
_entity_poly.type
_entity_poly.pdbx_seq_one_letter_code
_entity_poly.pdbx_strand_id
1 'polypeptide(L)'
;MKASLWRKIGVRGRKRKVWTVLHQRIASFAGNLERQTYVLDEYFPQYRLSVEIYCALTLLPLVIICQIRNLKYLVPFSTLANIMLVVTFAITLYYLFNDPPNPGKREMVASVTQWPLFISTVIFAMEGIGVVMPVENEMAKPEQFLGCPGVLNVAMGIVVALYGIVGFFGYFKYGDEVRGSVTLNLPENEILAQSAKILMALAILFTYSLQFYVPMEMIWRRLHAKVSVRYHNLTQVAIRTAAVLASVALAAAFPDLELFISLCGAIFLSTLGLLTPAIIDTVHNWNRGLGRFYWILWKNIGISLISLIALFAGSYVSILGMISRFGSTPVLESIANNTLVLKE
;
A
#
# COMPACT_ATOMS: atom_id res chain seq x y z
N MET A 1 -42.41 -5.97 -4.04
CA MET A 1 -41.47 -6.43 -5.11
C MET A 1 -40.18 -5.60 -5.22
N LYS A 2 -40.22 -4.26 -5.20
CA LYS A 2 -39.00 -3.41 -5.25
C LYS A 2 -38.04 -3.62 -4.06
N ALA A 3 -38.53 -3.75 -2.83
CA ALA A 3 -37.68 -3.94 -1.63
C ALA A 3 -36.88 -5.26 -1.63
N SER A 4 -37.38 -6.34 -2.25
CA SER A 4 -36.64 -7.61 -2.37
C SER A 4 -35.59 -7.58 -3.48
N LEU A 5 -35.86 -6.83 -4.55
CA LEU A 5 -34.89 -6.56 -5.62
C LEU A 5 -33.72 -5.72 -5.09
N TRP A 6 -33.99 -4.69 -4.27
CA TRP A 6 -32.97 -3.86 -3.62
C TRP A 6 -32.20 -4.58 -2.51
N ARG A 7 -32.82 -5.52 -1.78
CA ARG A 7 -32.08 -6.44 -0.89
C ARG A 7 -31.15 -7.35 -1.70
N LYS A 8 -31.60 -7.88 -2.85
CA LYS A 8 -30.76 -8.67 -3.77
C LYS A 8 -29.64 -7.85 -4.42
N ILE A 9 -29.87 -6.58 -4.77
CA ILE A 9 -28.87 -5.65 -5.34
C ILE A 9 -27.92 -5.16 -4.24
N GLY A 10 -28.38 -4.89 -3.02
CA GLY A 10 -27.55 -4.56 -1.86
C GLY A 10 -26.66 -5.74 -1.45
N VAL A 11 -27.17 -6.97 -1.51
CA VAL A 11 -26.38 -8.21 -1.29
C VAL A 11 -25.43 -8.49 -2.46
N ARG A 12 -25.82 -8.25 -3.72
CA ARG A 12 -24.93 -8.34 -4.89
C ARG A 12 -23.87 -7.22 -4.91
N GLY A 13 -24.20 -6.03 -4.47
CA GLY A 13 -23.33 -4.87 -4.30
C GLY A 13 -22.36 -5.07 -3.14
N ARG A 14 -22.80 -5.67 -2.03
CA ARG A 14 -21.93 -6.16 -0.94
C ARG A 14 -20.99 -7.26 -1.46
N LYS A 15 -21.47 -8.17 -2.32
CA LYS A 15 -20.62 -9.17 -3.02
C LYS A 15 -19.69 -8.59 -4.11
N ARG A 16 -19.95 -7.44 -4.72
CA ARG A 16 -19.00 -6.76 -5.62
C ARG A 16 -18.01 -5.89 -4.84
N LYS A 17 -18.46 -5.11 -3.86
CA LYS A 17 -17.62 -4.32 -2.93
C LYS A 17 -16.60 -5.19 -2.17
N VAL A 18 -16.97 -6.41 -1.80
CA VAL A 18 -16.04 -7.38 -1.18
C VAL A 18 -14.96 -7.83 -2.17
N TRP A 19 -15.25 -7.99 -3.48
CA TRP A 19 -14.22 -8.36 -4.47
C TRP A 19 -13.28 -7.21 -4.81
N THR A 20 -13.78 -5.99 -4.74
CA THR A 20 -12.99 -4.79 -5.03
C THR A 20 -12.08 -4.43 -3.86
N VAL A 21 -12.61 -4.46 -2.62
CA VAL A 21 -11.80 -4.29 -1.39
C VAL A 21 -10.77 -5.43 -1.25
N LEU A 22 -11.06 -6.62 -1.76
CA LEU A 22 -10.12 -7.74 -1.80
C LEU A 22 -8.92 -7.45 -2.71
N HIS A 23 -9.14 -7.04 -3.95
CA HIS A 23 -8.04 -6.69 -4.89
C HIS A 23 -7.21 -5.51 -4.39
N GLN A 24 -7.87 -4.50 -3.82
CA GLN A 24 -7.22 -3.30 -3.30
C GLN A 24 -6.32 -3.61 -2.11
N ARG A 25 -6.78 -4.47 -1.20
CA ARG A 25 -5.93 -4.95 -0.12
C ARG A 25 -4.81 -5.86 -0.65
N ILE A 26 -5.04 -6.72 -1.65
CA ILE A 26 -3.99 -7.51 -2.36
C ILE A 26 -2.90 -6.61 -2.96
N ALA A 27 -3.27 -5.45 -3.49
CA ALA A 27 -2.30 -4.47 -3.99
C ALA A 27 -1.51 -3.80 -2.84
N SER A 28 -2.19 -3.46 -1.73
CA SER A 28 -1.54 -3.00 -0.49
C SER A 28 -0.60 -4.05 0.13
N PHE A 29 -0.98 -5.34 0.03
CA PHE A 29 -0.16 -6.48 0.46
C PHE A 29 1.15 -6.56 -0.29
N ALA A 30 1.09 -6.41 -1.61
CA ALA A 30 2.27 -6.50 -2.44
C ALA A 30 3.27 -5.39 -2.14
N GLY A 31 2.81 -4.14 -1.94
CA GLY A 31 3.69 -3.03 -1.58
C GLY A 31 4.31 -3.17 -0.18
N ASN A 32 3.63 -3.81 0.77
CA ASN A 32 4.24 -4.10 2.08
C ASN A 32 5.26 -5.24 2.03
N LEU A 33 5.11 -6.18 1.09
CA LEU A 33 6.05 -7.27 0.88
C LEU A 33 7.35 -6.78 0.22
N GLU A 34 7.25 -5.89 -0.77
CA GLU A 34 8.39 -5.24 -1.41
C GLU A 34 9.22 -4.43 -0.40
N ARG A 35 8.59 -3.74 0.57
CA ARG A 35 9.34 -3.06 1.63
C ARG A 35 10.25 -4.00 2.43
N GLN A 36 9.93 -5.31 2.53
CA GLN A 36 10.79 -6.27 3.22
C GLN A 36 12.00 -6.68 2.40
N THR A 37 11.85 -6.86 1.09
CA THR A 37 12.97 -7.25 0.21
C THR A 37 14.01 -6.13 0.13
N TYR A 38 13.57 -4.87 0.08
CA TYR A 38 14.45 -3.70 0.10
C TYR A 38 15.31 -3.53 1.35
N VAL A 39 14.72 -3.74 2.52
CA VAL A 39 15.44 -3.55 3.79
C VAL A 39 16.52 -4.61 3.97
N LEU A 40 16.35 -5.79 3.38
CA LEU A 40 17.32 -6.89 3.46
C LEU A 40 18.45 -6.76 2.44
N ASP A 41 18.19 -6.16 1.28
CA ASP A 41 19.17 -5.90 0.21
C ASP A 41 20.30 -4.96 0.70
N GLU A 42 19.98 -4.08 1.66
CA GLU A 42 20.96 -3.14 2.21
C GLU A 42 21.85 -3.74 3.33
N TYR A 43 21.42 -4.82 3.98
CA TYR A 43 22.13 -5.35 5.16
C TYR A 43 23.29 -6.29 4.85
N PHE A 44 23.37 -6.82 3.63
CA PHE A 44 24.36 -7.84 3.27
C PHE A 44 25.01 -7.58 1.90
N PRO A 45 25.78 -6.50 1.74
CA PRO A 45 26.50 -6.21 0.48
C PRO A 45 27.63 -7.20 0.15
N GLN A 46 28.03 -8.09 1.08
CA GLN A 46 29.22 -8.94 0.95
C GLN A 46 28.95 -10.37 0.48
N TYR A 47 27.69 -10.79 0.41
CA TYR A 47 27.30 -12.02 -0.27
C TYR A 47 26.37 -11.62 -1.41
N ARG A 48 26.82 -11.72 -2.66
CA ARG A 48 25.94 -11.65 -3.85
C ARG A 48 25.02 -12.88 -3.88
N LEU A 49 24.20 -13.06 -2.85
CA LEU A 49 23.08 -13.98 -2.89
C LEU A 49 22.01 -13.28 -3.73
N SER A 50 21.54 -13.98 -4.75
CA SER A 50 20.59 -13.41 -5.69
C SER A 50 19.30 -13.01 -4.96
N VAL A 51 18.61 -11.97 -5.42
CA VAL A 51 17.36 -11.42 -4.83
C VAL A 51 16.33 -12.53 -4.56
N GLU A 52 16.36 -13.58 -5.36
CA GLU A 52 15.55 -14.79 -5.26
C GLU A 52 15.80 -15.59 -3.97
N ILE A 53 17.02 -15.62 -3.44
CA ILE A 53 17.38 -16.32 -2.20
C ILE A 53 16.87 -15.54 -0.97
N TYR A 54 16.92 -14.21 -1.01
CA TYR A 54 16.32 -13.36 0.04
C TYR A 54 14.80 -13.46 0.05
N CYS A 55 14.17 -13.47 -1.12
CA CYS A 55 12.75 -13.76 -1.27
C CYS A 55 12.39 -15.16 -0.73
N ALA A 56 13.23 -16.18 -0.97
CA ALA A 56 13.00 -17.52 -0.44
C ALA A 56 13.17 -17.61 1.10
N LEU A 57 14.16 -16.91 1.66
CA LEU A 57 14.44 -16.89 3.11
C LEU A 57 13.34 -16.18 3.90
N THR A 58 12.78 -15.09 3.35
CA THR A 58 11.65 -14.35 3.94
C THR A 58 10.31 -15.07 3.75
N LEU A 59 10.14 -15.80 2.64
CA LEU A 59 8.92 -16.55 2.33
C LEU A 59 8.60 -17.60 3.41
N LEU A 60 9.60 -18.29 3.96
CA LEU A 60 9.40 -19.30 5.01
C LEU A 60 8.71 -18.74 6.28
N PRO A 61 9.25 -17.71 6.97
CA PRO A 61 8.58 -17.12 8.13
C PRO A 61 7.26 -16.45 7.76
N LEU A 62 7.15 -15.82 6.57
CA LEU A 62 5.90 -15.24 6.09
C LEU A 62 4.78 -16.28 5.95
N VAL A 63 5.06 -17.43 5.32
CA VAL A 63 4.10 -18.52 5.16
C VAL A 63 3.66 -19.04 6.52
N ILE A 64 4.59 -19.26 7.46
CA ILE A 64 4.28 -19.77 8.80
C ILE A 64 3.35 -18.82 9.56
N ILE A 65 3.67 -17.52 9.60
CA ILE A 65 2.86 -16.54 10.35
C ILE A 65 1.50 -16.31 9.66
N CYS A 66 1.44 -16.34 8.32
CA CYS A 66 0.18 -16.21 7.58
C CYS A 66 -0.75 -17.42 7.71
N GLN A 67 -0.29 -18.55 8.24
CA GLN A 67 -1.15 -19.68 8.59
C GLN A 67 -1.95 -19.47 9.88
N ILE A 68 -1.68 -18.41 10.66
CA ILE A 68 -2.45 -18.11 11.88
C ILE A 68 -3.90 -17.78 11.49
N ARG A 69 -4.83 -18.60 11.98
CA ARG A 69 -6.26 -18.55 11.59
C ARG A 69 -7.15 -17.73 12.53
N ASN A 70 -6.63 -17.38 13.70
CA ASN A 70 -7.41 -16.67 14.72
C ASN A 70 -6.83 -15.28 14.93
N LEU A 71 -7.61 -14.26 14.57
CA LEU A 71 -7.24 -12.85 14.75
C LEU A 71 -6.82 -12.54 16.19
N LYS A 72 -7.44 -13.18 17.19
CA LYS A 72 -7.10 -13.01 18.62
C LYS A 72 -5.61 -13.26 18.92
N TYR A 73 -4.97 -14.21 18.25
CA TYR A 73 -3.54 -14.47 18.44
C TYR A 73 -2.66 -13.43 17.75
N LEU A 74 -3.14 -12.75 16.70
CA LEU A 74 -2.40 -11.69 16.02
C LEU A 74 -2.47 -10.34 16.75
N VAL A 75 -3.45 -10.11 17.62
CA VAL A 75 -3.58 -8.84 18.37
C VAL A 75 -2.32 -8.43 19.14
N PRO A 76 -1.68 -9.28 19.99
CA PRO A 76 -0.46 -8.88 20.69
C PRO A 76 0.70 -8.58 19.74
N PHE A 77 0.82 -9.33 18.64
CA PHE A 77 1.82 -9.05 17.59
C PHE A 77 1.54 -7.71 16.89
N SER A 78 0.27 -7.35 16.69
CA SER A 78 -0.12 -6.04 16.16
C SER A 78 0.35 -4.90 17.06
N THR A 79 0.11 -5.03 18.37
CA THR A 79 0.49 -4.00 19.34
C THR A 79 2.01 -3.84 19.35
N LEU A 80 2.74 -4.95 19.37
CA LEU A 80 4.20 -4.93 19.29
C LEU A 80 4.69 -4.27 18.00
N ALA A 81 4.11 -4.61 16.85
CA ALA A 81 4.44 -4.01 15.56
C ALA A 81 4.21 -2.50 15.53
N ASN A 82 3.09 -2.03 16.11
CA ASN A 82 2.79 -0.61 16.21
C ASN A 82 3.80 0.12 17.10
N ILE A 83 4.22 -0.48 18.22
CA ILE A 83 5.28 0.09 19.08
C ILE A 83 6.59 0.19 18.30
N MET A 84 6.98 -0.88 17.59
CA MET A 84 8.17 -0.89 16.74
C MET A 84 8.12 0.21 15.67
N LEU A 85 6.96 0.41 15.01
CA LEU A 85 6.76 1.49 14.03
C LEU A 85 6.94 2.88 14.64
N VAL A 86 6.37 3.12 15.84
CA VAL A 86 6.52 4.40 16.53
C VAL A 86 7.99 4.67 16.88
N VAL A 87 8.71 3.66 17.35
CA VAL A 87 10.16 3.77 17.65
C VAL A 87 10.95 4.05 16.37
N THR A 88 10.73 3.30 15.30
CA THR A 88 11.39 3.54 14.02
C THR A 88 11.09 4.94 13.49
N PHE A 89 9.85 5.40 13.62
CA PHE A 89 9.44 6.74 13.22
C PHE A 89 10.18 7.82 14.00
N ALA A 90 10.29 7.66 15.33
CA ALA A 90 11.04 8.59 16.18
C ALA A 90 12.53 8.65 15.80
N ILE A 91 13.16 7.50 15.54
CA ILE A 91 14.56 7.45 15.09
C ILE A 91 14.69 8.12 13.71
N THR A 92 13.75 7.87 12.80
CA THR A 92 13.76 8.49 11.47
C THR A 92 13.65 10.02 11.57
N LEU A 93 12.75 10.54 12.42
CA LEU A 93 12.63 11.97 12.68
C LEU A 93 13.92 12.56 13.30
N TYR A 94 14.57 11.83 14.21
CA TYR A 94 15.86 12.25 14.77
C TYR A 94 16.90 12.50 13.66
N TYR A 95 17.06 11.57 12.72
CA TYR A 95 18.00 11.74 11.60
C TYR A 95 17.57 12.82 10.60
N LEU A 96 16.26 13.03 10.42
CA LEU A 96 15.72 14.07 9.55
C LEU A 96 16.02 15.49 10.06
N PHE A 97 15.95 15.69 11.38
CA PHE A 97 16.20 16.98 12.01
C PHE A 97 17.66 17.22 12.37
N ASN A 98 18.51 16.19 12.36
CA ASN A 98 19.93 16.34 12.59
C ASN A 98 20.62 16.95 11.36
N ASP A 99 21.42 18.00 11.54
CA ASP A 99 22.16 18.74 10.48
C ASP A 99 21.36 19.07 9.19
N PRO A 100 20.35 19.95 9.28
CA PRO A 100 19.57 20.35 8.10
C PRO A 100 20.45 21.06 7.05
N PRO A 101 20.35 20.70 5.76
CA PRO A 101 21.09 21.37 4.69
C PRO A 101 20.57 22.80 4.44
N ASN A 102 21.38 23.60 3.73
CA ASN A 102 21.04 24.99 3.42
C ASN A 102 19.80 25.08 2.51
N PRO A 103 18.73 25.83 2.87
CA PRO A 103 17.45 25.81 2.17
C PRO A 103 17.51 26.29 0.71
N GLY A 104 18.45 27.18 0.39
CA GLY A 104 18.56 27.81 -0.94
C GLY A 104 19.09 26.90 -2.06
N LYS A 105 19.44 25.63 -1.77
CA LYS A 105 19.99 24.68 -2.76
C LYS A 105 18.98 23.63 -3.23
N ARG A 106 17.71 23.70 -2.80
CA ARG A 106 16.69 22.68 -3.10
C ARG A 106 15.66 23.22 -4.09
N GLU A 107 15.28 22.41 -5.07
CA GLU A 107 14.16 22.73 -5.96
C GLU A 107 12.85 22.63 -5.18
N MET A 108 12.08 23.73 -5.13
CA MET A 108 10.85 23.76 -4.31
C MET A 108 9.65 23.11 -5.01
N VAL A 109 9.69 22.98 -6.34
CA VAL A 109 8.58 22.48 -7.14
C VAL A 109 9.10 21.45 -8.14
N ALA A 110 8.64 20.22 -7.98
CA ALA A 110 8.90 19.13 -8.91
C ALA A 110 8.25 19.42 -10.28
N SER A 111 8.85 18.87 -11.35
CA SER A 111 8.34 18.99 -12.71
C SER A 111 6.89 18.48 -12.81
N VAL A 112 6.09 19.13 -13.66
CA VAL A 112 4.68 18.77 -13.90
C VAL A 112 4.53 17.32 -14.36
N THR A 113 5.58 16.75 -14.97
CA THR A 113 5.61 15.33 -15.40
C THR A 113 5.58 14.34 -14.23
N GLN A 114 6.01 14.75 -13.03
CA GLN A 114 6.04 13.91 -11.82
C GLN A 114 4.77 14.03 -10.98
N TRP A 115 3.90 15.02 -11.26
CA TRP A 115 2.67 15.22 -10.49
C TRP A 115 1.71 14.02 -10.54
N PRO A 116 1.52 13.32 -11.67
CA PRO A 116 0.67 12.12 -11.69
C PRO A 116 1.18 10.98 -10.80
N LEU A 117 2.50 10.82 -10.70
CA LEU A 117 3.16 9.85 -9.82
C LEU A 117 2.87 10.21 -8.36
N PHE A 118 3.08 11.48 -7.99
CA PHE A 118 2.77 11.99 -6.66
C PHE A 118 1.30 11.82 -6.27
N ILE A 119 0.37 12.23 -7.13
CA ILE A 119 -1.08 12.12 -6.88
C ILE A 119 -1.47 10.67 -6.64
N SER A 120 -0.96 9.74 -7.45
CA SER A 120 -1.25 8.31 -7.33
C SER A 120 -0.69 7.72 -6.04
N THR A 121 0.52 8.11 -5.65
CA THR A 121 1.14 7.70 -4.38
C THR A 121 0.40 8.26 -3.16
N VAL A 122 -0.09 9.50 -3.21
CA VAL A 122 -0.91 10.07 -2.13
C VAL A 122 -2.26 9.35 -2.04
N ILE A 123 -2.91 9.09 -3.17
CA ILE A 123 -4.16 8.31 -3.21
C ILE A 123 -3.92 6.90 -2.64
N PHE A 124 -2.75 6.31 -2.91
CA PHE A 124 -2.35 5.04 -2.31
C PHE A 124 -2.18 5.16 -0.79
N ALA A 125 -1.44 6.16 -0.32
CA ALA A 125 -1.17 6.36 1.10
C ALA A 125 -2.43 6.65 1.93
N MET A 126 -3.47 7.23 1.32
CA MET A 126 -4.78 7.46 1.95
C MET A 126 -5.68 6.20 1.98
N GLU A 127 -5.11 5.01 1.77
CA GLU A 127 -5.84 3.76 1.86
C GLU A 127 -6.36 3.50 3.29
N GLY A 128 -7.67 3.30 3.39
CA GLY A 128 -8.33 2.96 4.66
C GLY A 128 -9.82 2.65 4.51
N ILE A 129 -10.43 2.96 3.37
CA ILE A 129 -11.87 2.86 3.15
C ILE A 129 -12.46 1.47 3.44
N GLY A 130 -11.65 0.41 3.28
CA GLY A 130 -12.05 -0.97 3.56
C GLY A 130 -12.11 -1.35 5.04
N VAL A 131 -11.56 -0.55 5.96
CA VAL A 131 -11.69 -0.75 7.42
C VAL A 131 -12.73 0.16 8.07
N VAL A 132 -13.14 1.23 7.37
CA VAL A 132 -14.06 2.25 7.89
C VAL A 132 -15.35 1.63 8.44
N MET A 133 -16.08 0.83 7.63
CA MET A 133 -17.36 0.25 8.07
C MET A 133 -17.20 -0.79 9.20
N PRO A 134 -16.24 -1.75 9.15
CA PRO A 134 -16.01 -2.64 10.29
C PRO A 134 -15.66 -1.88 11.58
N VAL A 135 -14.78 -0.87 11.50
CA VAL A 135 -14.38 -0.08 12.66
C VAL A 135 -15.57 0.69 13.23
N GLU A 136 -16.37 1.35 12.39
CA GLU A 136 -17.59 2.05 12.80
C GLU A 136 -18.58 1.11 13.51
N ASN A 137 -18.78 -0.11 13.02
CA ASN A 137 -19.68 -1.09 13.62
C ASN A 137 -19.22 -1.60 14.99
N GLU A 138 -17.91 -1.60 15.26
CA GLU A 138 -17.33 -2.06 16.53
C GLU A 138 -17.19 -0.92 17.56
N MET A 139 -17.51 0.32 17.20
CA MET A 139 -17.47 1.45 18.13
C MET A 139 -18.63 1.42 19.12
N ALA A 140 -18.34 1.75 20.38
CA ALA A 140 -19.39 1.92 21.40
C ALA A 140 -20.41 3.02 21.04
N LYS A 141 -20.00 4.03 20.27
CA LYS A 141 -20.85 5.12 19.76
C LYS A 141 -20.59 5.35 18.26
N PRO A 142 -21.20 4.57 17.36
CA PRO A 142 -20.96 4.68 15.92
C PRO A 142 -21.30 6.05 15.32
N GLU A 143 -22.31 6.74 15.85
CA GLU A 143 -22.75 8.07 15.38
C GLU A 143 -21.65 9.15 15.49
N GLN A 144 -20.70 8.98 16.41
CA GLN A 144 -19.58 9.91 16.60
C GLN A 144 -18.43 9.68 15.60
N PHE A 145 -18.48 8.63 14.79
CA PHE A 145 -17.41 8.29 13.84
C PHE A 145 -17.29 9.34 12.73
N LEU A 146 -18.42 9.79 12.16
CA LEU A 146 -18.50 10.81 11.10
C LEU A 146 -18.88 12.21 11.62
N GLY A 147 -19.02 12.41 12.94
CA GLY A 147 -19.42 13.69 13.53
C GLY A 147 -18.39 14.82 13.32
N CYS A 148 -18.63 15.98 13.95
CA CYS A 148 -17.67 17.09 14.01
C CYS A 148 -17.39 17.50 15.47
N PRO A 149 -16.18 17.25 16.02
CA PRO A 149 -15.05 16.51 15.44
C PRO A 149 -15.22 15.00 15.59
N GLY A 150 -15.40 14.31 14.46
CA GLY A 150 -15.57 12.86 14.40
C GLY A 150 -14.24 12.15 14.37
N VAL A 151 -14.25 10.90 14.87
CA VAL A 151 -13.03 10.07 14.98
C VAL A 151 -12.32 9.94 13.63
N LEU A 152 -13.06 9.78 12.54
CA LEU A 152 -12.49 9.68 11.20
C LEU A 152 -11.73 10.96 10.79
N ASN A 153 -12.33 12.13 11.00
CA ASN A 153 -11.74 13.41 10.59
C ASN A 153 -10.47 13.72 11.39
N VAL A 154 -10.48 13.48 12.70
CA VAL A 154 -9.30 13.66 13.56
C VAL A 154 -8.19 12.69 13.17
N ALA A 155 -8.52 11.41 12.99
CA ALA A 155 -7.54 10.41 12.57
C ALA A 155 -6.90 10.76 11.23
N MET A 156 -7.71 11.15 10.23
CA MET A 156 -7.19 11.51 8.91
C MET A 156 -6.36 12.78 8.95
N GLY A 157 -6.75 13.78 9.77
CA GLY A 157 -5.96 14.99 9.99
C GLY A 157 -4.57 14.70 10.54
N ILE A 158 -4.46 13.80 11.53
CA ILE A 158 -3.17 13.35 12.09
C ILE A 158 -2.34 12.65 11.00
N VAL A 159 -2.95 11.74 10.24
CA VAL A 159 -2.24 11.00 9.17
C VAL A 159 -1.70 11.95 8.10
N VAL A 160 -2.51 12.89 7.62
CA VAL A 160 -2.10 13.89 6.63
C VAL A 160 -0.98 14.77 7.16
N ALA A 161 -1.06 15.21 8.42
CA ALA A 161 0.01 15.99 9.05
C ALA A 161 1.33 15.19 9.15
N LEU A 162 1.26 13.93 9.57
CA LEU A 162 2.45 13.06 9.66
C LEU A 162 3.10 12.83 8.28
N TYR A 163 2.30 12.54 7.25
CA TYR A 163 2.83 12.40 5.89
C TYR A 163 3.41 13.71 5.36
N GLY A 164 2.78 14.84 5.65
CA GLY A 164 3.28 16.17 5.27
C GLY A 164 4.63 16.47 5.91
N ILE A 165 4.76 16.26 7.24
CA ILE A 165 6.01 16.48 7.99
C ILE A 165 7.13 15.59 7.43
N VAL A 166 6.88 14.29 7.33
CA VAL A 166 7.93 13.33 6.93
C VAL A 166 8.31 13.49 5.46
N GLY A 167 7.31 13.73 4.59
CA GLY A 167 7.56 13.98 3.17
C GLY A 167 8.36 15.27 2.96
N PHE A 168 7.99 16.36 3.62
CA PHE A 168 8.67 17.64 3.52
C PHE A 168 10.10 17.57 4.05
N PHE A 169 10.29 17.14 5.31
CA PHE A 169 11.62 17.07 5.90
C PHE A 169 12.49 15.98 5.25
N GLY A 170 11.88 14.91 4.75
CA GLY A 170 12.56 13.87 3.96
C GLY A 170 13.20 14.44 2.71
N TYR A 171 12.41 15.15 1.89
CA TYR A 171 12.95 15.81 0.70
C TYR A 171 13.93 16.94 1.07
N PHE A 172 13.65 17.70 2.13
CA PHE A 172 14.54 18.78 2.58
C PHE A 172 15.95 18.26 2.90
N LYS A 173 16.03 17.15 3.65
CA LYS A 173 17.30 16.53 4.07
C LYS A 173 18.04 15.89 2.89
N TYR A 174 17.38 15.01 2.14
CA TYR A 174 18.03 14.16 1.13
C TYR A 174 18.03 14.75 -0.29
N GLY A 175 17.11 15.66 -0.61
CA GLY A 175 16.96 16.23 -1.95
C GLY A 175 16.64 15.19 -3.00
N ASP A 176 17.25 15.32 -4.18
CA ASP A 176 16.96 14.47 -5.35
C ASP A 176 17.55 13.04 -5.23
N GLU A 177 18.41 12.79 -4.25
CA GLU A 177 18.94 11.45 -3.94
C GLU A 177 17.99 10.62 -3.05
N VAL A 178 16.81 11.17 -2.70
CA VAL A 178 15.83 10.46 -1.88
C VAL A 178 15.37 9.18 -2.56
N ARG A 179 15.55 8.06 -1.86
CA ARG A 179 15.02 6.75 -2.29
C ARG A 179 13.53 6.64 -1.96
N GLY A 180 12.82 5.72 -2.63
CA GLY A 180 11.37 5.49 -2.49
C GLY A 180 10.86 5.11 -1.09
N SER A 181 11.75 4.84 -0.13
CA SER A 181 11.44 4.77 1.30
C SER A 181 12.42 5.60 2.11
N VAL A 182 11.91 6.39 3.06
CA VAL A 182 12.75 7.22 3.95
C VAL A 182 13.76 6.39 4.76
N THR A 183 13.39 5.17 5.13
CA THR A 183 14.26 4.27 5.92
C THR A 183 15.48 3.79 5.14
N LEU A 184 15.43 3.79 3.80
CA LEU A 184 16.56 3.44 2.94
C LEU A 184 17.59 4.56 2.82
N ASN A 185 17.25 5.77 3.28
CA ASN A 185 18.17 6.91 3.29
C ASN A 185 18.90 7.04 4.64
N LEU A 186 18.65 6.14 5.60
CA LEU A 186 19.32 6.14 6.90
C LEU A 186 20.76 5.60 6.78
N PRO A 187 21.73 6.19 7.50
CA PRO A 187 23.14 5.82 7.39
C PRO A 187 23.38 4.36 7.82
N GLU A 188 24.22 3.64 7.07
CA GLU A 188 24.49 2.22 7.33
C GLU A 188 25.48 1.99 8.47
N ASN A 189 26.32 2.99 8.78
CA ASN A 189 27.43 2.86 9.72
C ASN A 189 27.00 3.04 11.19
N GLU A 190 25.78 3.53 11.44
CA GLU A 190 25.32 3.84 12.80
C GLU A 190 24.39 2.76 13.35
N ILE A 191 24.68 2.31 14.58
CA ILE A 191 23.90 1.26 15.27
C ILE A 191 22.43 1.68 15.45
N LEU A 192 22.18 2.98 15.69
CA LEU A 192 20.82 3.49 15.86
C LEU A 192 20.01 3.41 14.57
N ALA A 193 20.58 3.84 13.45
CA ALA A 193 19.97 3.70 12.12
C ALA A 193 19.74 2.23 11.75
N GLN A 194 20.70 1.35 12.06
CA GLN A 194 20.54 -0.08 11.85
C GLN A 194 19.38 -0.66 12.70
N SER A 195 19.31 -0.30 13.98
CA SER A 195 18.21 -0.77 14.83
C SER A 195 16.84 -0.38 14.25
N ALA A 196 16.72 0.82 13.66
CA ALA A 196 15.49 1.31 13.04
C ALA A 196 15.07 0.49 11.80
N LYS A 197 16.04 0.10 10.95
CA LYS A 197 15.80 -0.76 9.78
C LYS A 197 15.32 -2.16 10.20
N ILE A 198 15.94 -2.76 11.22
CA ILE A 198 15.53 -4.08 11.76
C ILE A 198 14.13 -4.01 12.38
N LEU A 199 13.87 -2.98 13.20
CA LEU A 199 12.55 -2.76 13.81
C LEU A 199 11.47 -2.56 12.74
N MET A 200 11.78 -1.85 11.65
CA MET A 200 10.87 -1.68 10.51
C MET A 200 10.57 -3.01 9.84
N ALA A 201 11.58 -3.83 9.54
CA ALA A 201 11.40 -5.13 8.90
C ALA A 201 10.50 -6.06 9.73
N LEU A 202 10.74 -6.12 11.05
CA LEU A 202 9.92 -6.90 11.99
C LEU A 202 8.48 -6.37 12.07
N ALA A 203 8.30 -5.05 12.13
CA ALA A 203 6.98 -4.45 12.15
C ALA A 203 6.18 -4.73 10.87
N ILE A 204 6.84 -4.66 9.71
CA ILE A 204 6.24 -5.02 8.42
C ILE A 204 5.82 -6.51 8.42
N LEU A 205 6.63 -7.40 8.99
CA LEU A 205 6.33 -8.85 9.04
C LEU A 205 5.03 -9.13 9.80
N PHE A 206 4.88 -8.50 10.96
CA PHE A 206 3.70 -8.66 11.80
C PHE A 206 2.46 -7.96 11.22
N THR A 207 2.63 -6.76 10.66
CA THR A 207 1.51 -6.05 10.00
C THR A 207 1.04 -6.75 8.73
N TYR A 208 1.94 -7.35 7.96
CA TYR A 208 1.59 -8.15 6.79
C TYR A 208 0.61 -9.27 7.14
N SER A 209 0.88 -9.99 8.23
CA SER A 209 0.06 -11.13 8.66
C SER A 209 -1.36 -10.72 9.06
N LEU A 210 -1.50 -9.57 9.73
CA LEU A 210 -2.79 -9.00 10.12
C LEU A 210 -3.60 -8.50 8.94
N GLN A 211 -2.92 -7.78 8.06
CA GLN A 211 -3.55 -7.28 6.88
C GLN A 211 -4.03 -8.53 6.07
N PHE A 212 -3.21 -9.58 5.90
CA PHE A 212 -3.47 -10.73 5.01
C PHE A 212 -4.68 -11.56 5.46
N TYR A 213 -4.97 -11.52 6.76
CA TYR A 213 -6.12 -12.17 7.38
C TYR A 213 -7.45 -11.79 6.72
N VAL A 214 -7.70 -10.48 6.51
CA VAL A 214 -9.00 -9.97 6.05
C VAL A 214 -9.35 -10.47 4.63
N PRO A 215 -8.48 -10.30 3.61
CA PRO A 215 -8.66 -10.92 2.29
C PRO A 215 -8.94 -12.41 2.36
N MET A 216 -8.16 -13.13 3.16
CA MET A 216 -8.22 -14.57 3.19
C MET A 216 -9.55 -15.05 3.78
N GLU A 217 -10.03 -14.39 4.84
CA GLU A 217 -11.35 -14.67 5.40
C GLU A 217 -12.48 -14.34 4.39
N MET A 218 -12.31 -13.30 3.57
CA MET A 218 -13.26 -12.96 2.49
C MET A 218 -13.27 -14.01 1.37
N ILE A 219 -12.10 -14.50 0.96
CA ILE A 219 -11.97 -15.59 -0.02
C ILE A 219 -12.60 -16.86 0.54
N TRP A 220 -12.25 -17.21 1.79
CA TRP A 220 -12.74 -18.40 2.45
C TRP A 220 -14.26 -18.40 2.59
N ARG A 221 -14.88 -17.28 3.01
CA ARG A 221 -16.35 -17.16 3.09
C ARG A 221 -17.06 -17.50 1.79
N ARG A 222 -16.46 -17.23 0.63
CA ARG A 222 -17.04 -17.59 -0.68
C ARG A 222 -16.78 -19.03 -1.09
N LEU A 223 -15.61 -19.55 -0.72
CA LEU A 223 -15.17 -20.86 -1.15
C LEU A 223 -15.67 -21.98 -0.23
N HIS A 224 -15.90 -21.70 1.05
CA HIS A 224 -16.28 -22.72 2.05
C HIS A 224 -17.53 -23.51 1.64
N ALA A 225 -18.50 -22.84 1.00
CA ALA A 225 -19.75 -23.45 0.54
C ALA A 225 -19.59 -24.34 -0.70
N LYS A 226 -18.44 -24.25 -1.40
CA LYS A 226 -18.15 -25.03 -2.61
C LYS A 226 -17.18 -26.19 -2.35
N VAL A 227 -16.57 -26.26 -1.18
CA VAL A 227 -15.55 -27.26 -0.82
C VAL A 227 -16.13 -28.23 0.20
N SER A 228 -15.87 -29.52 0.02
CA SER A 228 -16.33 -30.54 0.96
C SER A 228 -15.61 -30.41 2.31
N VAL A 229 -16.32 -30.72 3.40
CA VAL A 229 -15.86 -30.52 4.78
C VAL A 229 -14.52 -31.21 5.06
N ARG A 230 -14.29 -32.37 4.43
CA ARG A 230 -13.04 -33.14 4.55
C ARG A 230 -11.80 -32.37 4.06
N TYR A 231 -11.94 -31.53 3.03
CA TYR A 231 -10.82 -30.79 2.45
C TYR A 231 -10.72 -29.35 2.96
N HIS A 232 -11.55 -28.93 3.92
CA HIS A 232 -11.55 -27.54 4.38
C HIS A 232 -10.18 -27.06 4.88
N ASN A 233 -9.51 -27.86 5.71
CA ASN A 233 -8.18 -27.52 6.23
C ASN A 233 -7.12 -27.47 5.14
N LEU A 234 -7.12 -28.44 4.22
CA LEU A 234 -6.12 -28.50 3.15
C LEU A 234 -6.29 -27.35 2.15
N THR A 235 -7.53 -27.07 1.74
CA THR A 235 -7.83 -25.95 0.83
C THR A 235 -7.51 -24.60 1.48
N GLN A 236 -7.75 -24.45 2.79
CA GLN A 236 -7.37 -23.24 3.52
C GLN A 236 -5.86 -23.00 3.57
N VAL A 237 -5.07 -24.05 3.78
CA VAL A 237 -3.60 -23.96 3.80
C VAL A 237 -3.10 -23.67 2.39
N ALA A 238 -3.58 -24.42 1.40
CA ALA A 238 -3.16 -24.29 0.00
C ALA A 238 -3.40 -22.88 -0.56
N ILE A 239 -4.59 -22.30 -0.34
CA ILE A 239 -4.90 -20.95 -0.85
C ILE A 239 -4.07 -19.89 -0.15
N ARG A 240 -3.82 -20.03 1.15
CA ARG A 240 -2.95 -19.10 1.89
C ARG A 240 -1.53 -19.15 1.36
N THR A 241 -0.97 -20.35 1.22
CA THR A 241 0.38 -20.54 0.68
C THR A 241 0.48 -20.03 -0.76
N ALA A 242 -0.52 -20.31 -1.60
CA ALA A 242 -0.55 -19.80 -2.97
C ALA A 242 -0.64 -18.27 -3.03
N ALA A 243 -1.41 -17.64 -2.16
CA ALA A 243 -1.52 -16.18 -2.12
C ALA A 243 -0.23 -15.52 -1.62
N VAL A 244 0.46 -16.09 -0.63
CA VAL A 244 1.79 -15.62 -0.19
C VAL A 244 2.84 -15.83 -1.28
N LEU A 245 2.80 -16.97 -1.99
CA LEU A 245 3.70 -17.21 -3.12
C LEU A 245 3.46 -16.19 -4.24
N ALA A 246 2.19 -15.89 -4.55
CA ALA A 246 1.84 -14.89 -5.55
C ALA A 246 2.32 -13.48 -5.16
N SER A 247 2.23 -13.10 -3.88
CA SER A 247 2.75 -11.81 -3.42
C SER A 247 4.27 -11.74 -3.52
N VAL A 248 4.99 -12.80 -3.16
CA VAL A 248 6.47 -12.84 -3.29
C VAL A 248 6.88 -12.80 -4.75
N ALA A 249 6.19 -13.52 -5.63
CA ALA A 249 6.44 -13.48 -7.07
C ALA A 249 6.22 -12.07 -7.64
N LEU A 250 5.22 -11.34 -7.15
CA LEU A 250 4.96 -9.97 -7.56
C LEU A 250 6.06 -9.01 -7.10
N ALA A 251 6.52 -9.15 -5.86
CA ALA A 251 7.64 -8.37 -5.33
C ALA A 251 8.97 -8.65 -6.06
N ALA A 252 9.18 -9.89 -6.52
CA ALA A 252 10.33 -10.24 -7.34
C ALA A 252 10.22 -9.68 -8.77
N ALA A 253 9.00 -9.52 -9.29
CA ALA A 253 8.77 -8.97 -10.62
C ALA A 253 8.94 -7.44 -10.68
N PHE A 254 8.64 -6.74 -9.58
CA PHE A 254 8.75 -5.30 -9.47
C PHE A 254 9.72 -4.93 -8.35
N PRO A 255 11.02 -4.69 -8.66
CA PRO A 255 11.93 -4.17 -7.69
C PRO A 255 11.42 -2.79 -7.29
N ASP A 256 11.28 -1.79 -8.17
CA ASP A 256 10.95 -0.40 -7.78
C ASP A 256 9.60 -0.22 -7.04
N LEU A 257 9.66 -0.20 -5.70
CA LEU A 257 8.52 -0.08 -4.79
C LEU A 257 7.66 1.16 -5.06
N GLU A 258 8.29 2.29 -5.35
CA GLU A 258 7.60 3.56 -5.59
C GLU A 258 6.68 3.48 -6.83
N LEU A 259 7.22 2.94 -7.94
CA LEU A 259 6.49 2.80 -9.18
C LEU A 259 5.34 1.80 -9.04
N PHE A 260 5.58 0.71 -8.31
CA PHE A 260 4.57 -0.31 -8.04
C PHE A 260 3.43 0.22 -7.14
N ILE A 261 3.77 0.94 -6.06
CA ILE A 261 2.81 1.61 -5.18
C ILE A 261 1.95 2.61 -5.97
N SER A 262 2.57 3.45 -6.79
CA SER A 262 1.84 4.40 -7.62
C SER A 262 0.91 3.69 -8.60
N LEU A 263 1.36 2.62 -9.26
CA LEU A 263 0.52 1.85 -10.18
C LEU A 263 -0.70 1.26 -9.47
N CYS A 264 -0.50 0.72 -8.26
CA CYS A 264 -1.58 0.20 -7.43
C CYS A 264 -2.57 1.31 -7.00
N GLY A 265 -2.05 2.48 -6.63
CA GLY A 265 -2.83 3.67 -6.31
C GLY A 265 -3.67 4.15 -7.49
N ALA A 266 -3.03 4.27 -8.65
CA ALA A 266 -3.62 4.70 -9.90
C ALA A 266 -4.73 3.75 -10.36
N ILE A 267 -4.53 2.42 -10.33
CA ILE A 267 -5.53 1.47 -10.85
C ILE A 267 -6.62 1.20 -9.81
N PHE A 268 -6.24 0.72 -8.63
CA PHE A 268 -7.20 0.18 -7.66
C PHE A 268 -7.84 1.28 -6.84
N LEU A 269 -7.04 2.18 -6.24
CA LEU A 269 -7.55 3.17 -5.30
C LEU A 269 -8.28 4.33 -5.99
N SER A 270 -7.86 4.75 -7.19
CA SER A 270 -8.66 5.72 -7.96
C SER A 270 -10.06 5.14 -8.29
N THR A 271 -10.12 3.95 -8.90
CA THR A 271 -11.37 3.33 -9.35
C THR A 271 -12.30 2.99 -8.17
N LEU A 272 -11.75 2.41 -7.10
CA LEU A 272 -12.54 1.88 -5.99
C LEU A 272 -12.69 2.84 -4.82
N GLY A 273 -11.64 3.62 -4.55
CA GLY A 273 -11.60 4.59 -3.46
C GLY A 273 -12.23 5.93 -3.81
N LEU A 274 -12.16 6.38 -5.06
CA LEU A 274 -12.68 7.70 -5.47
C LEU A 274 -13.86 7.59 -6.43
N LEU A 275 -13.69 6.93 -7.58
CA LEU A 275 -14.71 6.86 -8.63
C LEU A 275 -15.98 6.14 -8.17
N THR A 276 -15.84 4.96 -7.54
CA THR A 276 -16.97 4.17 -7.05
C THR A 276 -17.85 4.92 -6.04
N PRO A 277 -17.32 5.51 -4.95
CA PRO A 277 -18.17 6.28 -4.03
C PRO A 277 -18.80 7.51 -4.69
N ALA A 278 -18.10 8.23 -5.58
CA ALA A 278 -18.67 9.38 -6.29
C ALA A 278 -19.87 8.99 -7.18
N ILE A 279 -19.77 7.88 -7.89
CA ILE A 279 -20.88 7.33 -8.69
C ILE A 279 -22.03 6.89 -7.79
N ILE A 280 -21.74 6.16 -6.71
CA ILE A 280 -22.78 5.67 -5.78
C ILE A 280 -23.52 6.84 -5.13
N ASP A 281 -22.81 7.87 -4.66
CA ASP A 281 -23.41 9.06 -4.05
C ASP A 281 -24.32 9.81 -5.04
N THR A 282 -23.89 9.92 -6.29
CA THR A 282 -24.68 10.55 -7.37
C THR A 282 -25.96 9.75 -7.66
N VAL A 283 -25.86 8.44 -7.84
CA VAL A 283 -27.01 7.57 -8.13
C VAL A 283 -27.96 7.50 -6.94
N HIS A 284 -27.44 7.48 -5.72
CA HIS A 284 -28.25 7.41 -4.50
C HIS A 284 -29.11 8.68 -4.30
N ASN A 285 -28.53 9.86 -4.54
CA ASN A 285 -29.20 11.13 -4.34
C ASN A 285 -30.00 11.61 -5.56
N TRP A 286 -29.92 10.91 -6.70
CA TRP A 286 -30.63 11.26 -7.94
C TRP A 286 -32.13 11.48 -7.74
N ASN A 287 -32.79 10.59 -6.98
CA ASN A 287 -34.24 10.69 -6.71
C ASN A 287 -34.58 11.45 -5.42
N ARG A 288 -33.59 11.73 -4.56
CA ARG A 288 -33.77 12.38 -3.25
C ARG A 288 -33.54 13.90 -3.29
N GLY A 289 -33.03 14.40 -4.42
CA GLY A 289 -32.62 15.79 -4.61
C GLY A 289 -31.11 15.93 -4.49
N LEU A 290 -30.51 16.65 -5.45
CA LEU A 290 -29.05 16.83 -5.57
C LEU A 290 -28.51 18.05 -4.79
N GLY A 291 -29.28 18.54 -3.81
CA GLY A 291 -28.97 19.73 -3.02
C GLY A 291 -29.24 21.05 -3.75
N ARG A 292 -29.00 22.18 -3.06
CA ARG A 292 -29.14 23.52 -3.64
C ARG A 292 -28.13 23.69 -4.78
N PHE A 293 -28.58 24.20 -5.93
CA PHE A 293 -27.76 24.38 -7.15
C PHE A 293 -27.02 23.12 -7.65
N TYR A 294 -27.51 21.91 -7.37
CA TYR A 294 -26.85 20.66 -7.77
C TYR A 294 -25.40 20.52 -7.25
N TRP A 295 -25.06 21.12 -6.11
CA TRP A 295 -23.70 21.07 -5.55
C TRP A 295 -23.14 19.65 -5.40
N ILE A 296 -23.98 18.68 -5.03
CA ILE A 296 -23.57 17.26 -4.89
C ILE A 296 -23.10 16.70 -6.24
N LEU A 297 -23.77 17.07 -7.33
CA LEU A 297 -23.42 16.63 -8.67
C LEU A 297 -22.06 17.19 -9.10
N TRP A 298 -21.85 18.51 -8.95
CA TRP A 298 -20.58 19.15 -9.31
C TRP A 298 -19.40 18.61 -8.50
N LYS A 299 -19.58 18.42 -7.19
CA LYS A 299 -18.60 17.78 -6.31
C LYS A 299 -18.24 16.38 -6.81
N ASN A 300 -19.23 15.54 -7.10
CA ASN A 300 -18.99 14.16 -7.53
C ASN A 300 -18.38 14.08 -8.94
N ILE A 301 -18.73 15.00 -9.85
CA ILE A 301 -18.08 15.14 -11.16
C ILE A 301 -16.60 15.50 -10.98
N GLY A 302 -16.28 16.46 -10.11
CA GLY A 302 -14.90 16.84 -9.81
C GLY A 302 -14.08 15.67 -9.26
N ILE A 303 -14.61 14.93 -8.28
CA ILE A 303 -13.95 13.74 -7.72
C ILE A 303 -13.75 12.66 -8.79
N SER A 304 -14.75 12.45 -9.65
CA SER A 304 -14.67 11.47 -10.74
C SER A 304 -13.61 11.86 -11.77
N LEU A 305 -13.49 13.14 -12.12
CA LEU A 305 -12.48 13.64 -13.04
C LEU A 305 -11.06 13.47 -12.46
N ILE A 306 -10.85 13.87 -11.20
CA ILE A 306 -9.56 13.68 -10.50
C ILE A 306 -9.20 12.19 -10.48
N SER A 307 -10.17 11.31 -10.22
CA SER A 307 -9.96 9.87 -10.24
C SER A 307 -9.54 9.36 -11.61
N LEU A 308 -10.14 9.84 -12.70
CA LEU A 308 -9.77 9.42 -14.05
C LEU A 308 -8.39 9.96 -14.44
N ILE A 309 -8.06 11.19 -14.06
CA ILE A 309 -6.72 11.75 -14.28
C ILE A 309 -5.68 10.91 -13.53
N ALA A 310 -5.91 10.59 -12.25
CA ALA A 310 -5.02 9.74 -11.47
C ALA A 310 -4.89 8.33 -12.08
N LEU A 311 -5.99 7.75 -12.57
CA LEU A 311 -5.97 6.45 -13.24
C LEU A 311 -5.09 6.47 -14.49
N PHE A 312 -5.39 7.34 -15.45
CA PHE A 312 -4.70 7.31 -16.75
C PHE A 312 -3.28 7.88 -16.66
N ALA A 313 -3.12 9.05 -16.07
CA ALA A 313 -1.81 9.70 -15.99
C ALA A 313 -0.88 8.96 -15.01
N GLY A 314 -1.40 8.49 -13.88
CA GLY A 314 -0.63 7.71 -12.90
C GLY A 314 -0.18 6.37 -13.47
N SER A 315 -1.09 5.60 -14.09
CA SER A 315 -0.71 4.33 -14.72
C SER A 315 0.27 4.53 -15.87
N TYR A 316 0.09 5.56 -16.71
CA TYR A 316 1.00 5.86 -17.81
C TYR A 316 2.42 6.16 -17.32
N VAL A 317 2.57 7.07 -16.35
CA VAL A 317 3.88 7.42 -15.79
C VAL A 317 4.52 6.24 -15.07
N SER A 318 3.76 5.47 -14.29
CA SER A 318 4.29 4.28 -13.62
C SER A 318 4.77 3.20 -14.61
N ILE A 319 3.99 2.92 -15.66
CA ILE A 319 4.36 1.91 -16.67
C ILE A 319 5.58 2.37 -17.47
N LEU A 320 5.64 3.63 -17.88
CA LEU A 320 6.82 4.18 -18.56
C LEU A 320 8.06 4.14 -17.66
N GLY A 321 7.91 4.51 -16.38
CA GLY A 321 8.97 4.41 -15.39
C GLY A 321 9.50 2.99 -15.28
N MET A 322 8.61 2.00 -15.16
CA MET A 322 8.98 0.58 -15.14
C MET A 322 9.71 0.17 -16.42
N ILE A 323 9.15 0.46 -17.60
CA ILE A 323 9.77 0.09 -18.89
C ILE A 323 11.15 0.72 -19.03
N SER A 324 11.32 1.99 -18.64
CA SER A 324 12.62 2.65 -18.71
C SER A 324 13.65 1.99 -17.80
N ARG A 325 13.25 1.53 -16.60
CA ARG A 325 14.14 0.85 -15.66
C ARG A 325 14.49 -0.56 -16.10
N PHE A 326 13.50 -1.36 -16.49
CA PHE A 326 13.67 -2.75 -16.93
C PHE A 326 14.23 -2.88 -18.35
N GLY A 327 14.04 -1.87 -19.20
CA GLY A 327 14.61 -1.82 -20.55
C GLY A 327 16.09 -1.46 -20.56
N SER A 328 16.60 -0.82 -19.50
CA SER A 328 18.01 -0.42 -19.38
C SER A 328 18.93 -1.57 -18.94
N THR A 329 18.42 -2.56 -18.18
CA THR A 329 19.19 -3.75 -17.76
C THR A 329 19.68 -4.64 -18.91
N PRO A 330 18.87 -4.98 -19.95
CA PRO A 330 19.37 -5.83 -21.06
C PRO A 330 20.38 -5.12 -21.97
N VAL A 331 20.36 -3.78 -22.07
CA VAL A 331 21.27 -3.03 -22.96
C VAL A 331 22.63 -2.80 -22.31
N LEU A 332 22.69 -2.53 -21.00
CA LEU A 332 23.97 -2.36 -20.31
C LEU A 332 24.72 -3.68 -20.15
N GLU A 333 24.04 -4.81 -19.96
CA GLU A 333 24.68 -6.14 -20.01
C GLU A 333 25.19 -6.49 -21.42
N SER A 334 24.47 -6.13 -22.49
CA SER A 334 24.94 -6.37 -23.86
C SER A 334 26.15 -5.51 -24.22
N ILE A 335 26.19 -4.26 -23.75
CA ILE A 335 27.34 -3.37 -23.95
C ILE A 335 28.53 -3.83 -23.10
N ALA A 336 28.32 -4.20 -21.83
CA ALA A 336 29.37 -4.70 -20.95
C ALA A 336 30.02 -5.98 -21.48
N ASN A 337 29.22 -6.94 -21.97
CA ASN A 337 29.72 -8.16 -22.60
C ASN A 337 30.47 -7.88 -23.91
N ASN A 338 30.02 -6.92 -24.73
CA ASN A 338 30.73 -6.54 -25.96
C ASN A 338 32.06 -5.81 -25.70
N THR A 339 32.18 -5.04 -24.61
CA THR A 339 33.45 -4.42 -24.23
C THR A 339 34.47 -5.38 -23.61
N LEU A 340 34.03 -6.50 -23.03
CA LEU A 340 34.93 -7.54 -22.52
C LEU A 340 35.44 -8.44 -23.65
N VAL A 341 34.62 -8.71 -24.68
CA VAL A 341 35.01 -9.49 -25.87
C VAL A 341 35.98 -8.74 -26.79
N LEU A 342 36.08 -7.41 -26.69
CA LEU A 342 37.07 -6.61 -27.46
C LEU A 342 38.40 -6.38 -26.72
N LYS A 343 38.56 -6.97 -25.53
CA LYS A 343 39.78 -6.89 -24.70
C LYS A 343 40.52 -8.22 -24.54
N GLU A 344 40.00 -9.30 -25.11
CA GLU A 344 40.75 -10.53 -25.44
C GLU A 344 41.04 -10.55 -26.95
#